data_AF-A0A435XBZ2-F1
#
_entry.id   AF-A0A435XBZ2-F1
#
_cell.length_a   1.000
_cell.length_b   1.000
_cell.length_c   1.000
_cell.angle_alpha   90.00
_cell.angle_beta   90.00
_cell.angle_gamma   90.00
#
_symmetry.space_group_name_H-M   'P 1'
#
loop_
_entity.id
_entity.type
_entity.pdbx_description
1 polymer ?
#
loop_
_entity_poly.entity_id
_entity_poly.type
_entity_poly.pdbx_seq_one_letter_code
_entity_poly.pdbx_strand_id
1 'polypeptide(L)' 'MLAIVRRYEAAGFRAWPAAAVHYDGTWVVRLTAGHPAKRLNSVNPLDPGDTQHIADRIG' A
#
# COMPACT_ATOMS: atom_id res chain seq x y z
N MET A 1 -0.63 3.35 20.53
CA MET A 1 -1.72 2.96 19.62
C MET A 1 -1.25 2.69 18.19
N LEU A 2 -0.45 3.58 17.58
CA LEU A 2 0.05 3.44 16.20
C LEU A 2 0.80 2.11 15.89
N ALA A 3 1.65 1.63 16.81
CA ALA A 3 2.39 0.37 16.62
C ALA A 3 1.49 -0.88 16.53
N ILE A 4 0.29 -0.85 17.10
CA ILE A 4 -0.67 -1.95 16.98
C ILE A 4 -1.34 -1.90 15.60
N VAL A 5 -1.77 -0.72 15.15
CA VAL A 5 -2.34 -0.51 13.81
C VAL A 5 -1.38 -0.98 12.72
N ARG A 6 -0.12 -0.53 12.77
CA ARG A 6 0.91 -0.94 11.78
C ARG A 6 1.14 -2.45 11.74
N ARG A 7 1.04 -3.15 12.88
CA ARG A 7 1.14 -4.61 12.92
C ARG A 7 -0.04 -5.29 12.23
N TYR A 8 -1.26 -4.80 12.44
CA TYR A 8 -2.45 -5.32 11.76
C TYR A 8 -2.44 -5.02 10.27
N GLU A 9 -2.04 -3.82 9.85
CA GLU A 9 -1.86 -3.47 8.43
C GLU A 9 -0.84 -4.39 7.77
N ALA A 10 0.33 -4.59 8.40
CA ALA A 10 1.35 -5.50 7.91
C ALA A 10 0.85 -6.96 7.81
N ALA A 11 0.06 -7.41 8.79
CA ALA A 11 -0.57 -8.74 8.74
C ALA A 11 -1.58 -8.84 7.59
N GLY A 12 -2.40 -7.81 7.37
CA GLY A 12 -3.34 -7.73 6.25
C GLY A 12 -2.66 -7.80 4.89
N PHE A 13 -1.56 -7.06 4.69
CA PHE A 13 -0.80 -7.11 3.43
C PHE A 13 -0.15 -8.48 3.19
N ARG A 14 0.26 -9.19 4.24
CA ARG A 14 0.85 -10.54 4.13
C ARG A 14 -0.18 -11.63 3.85
N ALA A 15 -1.41 -11.46 4.33
CA ALA A 15 -2.48 -12.44 4.11
C ALA A 15 -2.97 -12.48 2.65
N TRP A 16 -2.83 -11.37 1.92
CA TRP A 16 -3.11 -11.31 0.48
C TRP A 16 -1.92 -10.66 -0.23
N PRO A 17 -0.83 -11.39 -0.50
CA PRO A 17 0.37 -10.82 -1.11
C PRO A 17 0.13 -10.39 -2.56
N ALA A 18 0.73 -9.27 -2.95
CA ALA A 18 0.80 -8.86 -4.36
C ALA A 18 2.05 -9.49 -5.03
N ALA A 19 2.06 -9.60 -6.36
CA ALA A 19 3.23 -10.09 -7.08
C ALA A 19 4.44 -9.15 -6.94
N ALA A 20 4.18 -7.84 -6.85
CA ALA A 20 5.18 -6.82 -6.57
C ALA A 20 4.67 -5.84 -5.49
N VAL A 21 5.59 -5.43 -4.61
CA VAL A 21 5.36 -4.39 -3.60
C VAL A 21 6.50 -3.37 -3.68
N HIS A 22 6.17 -2.11 -3.86
CA HIS A 22 7.11 -0.99 -3.89
C HIS A 22 6.75 0.03 -2.81
N TYR A 23 7.78 0.64 -2.21
CA TYR A 23 7.63 1.68 -1.20
C TYR A 23 8.12 3.01 -1.78
N ASP A 24 7.24 3.99 -1.83
CA ASP A 24 7.54 5.39 -2.17
C ASP A 24 7.28 6.24 -0.93
N GLY A 25 8.35 6.62 -0.23
CA GLY A 25 8.22 7.30 1.07
C GLY A 25 7.40 6.46 2.06
N THR A 26 6.29 7.02 2.55
CA THR A 26 5.36 6.32 3.46
C THR A 26 4.20 5.65 2.73
N TRP A 27 4.26 5.52 1.40
CA TRP A 27 3.23 4.88 0.58
C TRP A 27 3.65 3.48 0.14
N VAL A 28 2.66 2.58 0.04
CA VAL A 28 2.84 1.22 -0.48
C VAL A 28 2.08 1.06 -1.78
N VAL A 29 2.82 0.78 -2.85
CA VAL A 29 2.28 0.42 -4.16
C VAL A 29 2.32 -1.09 -4.32
N ARG A 30 1.18 -1.68 -4.67
CA ARG A 30 0.99 -3.12 -4.81
C ARG A 30 0.49 -3.42 -6.21
N LEU A 31 1.09 -4.41 -6.87
CA LEU A 31 0.76 -4.77 -8.25
C LEU A 31 0.79 -6.29 -8.46
N THR A 32 -0.26 -6.82 -9.09
CA THR A 32 -0.34 -8.18 -9.62
C THR A 32 -0.87 -8.10 -11.04
N ALA A 33 0.06 -7.97 -12.00
CA ALA A 33 -0.26 -7.81 -13.42
C ALA A 33 -1.14 -8.96 -13.95
N GLY A 34 -2.06 -8.63 -14.86
CA GLY A 34 -3.02 -9.61 -15.42
C GLY A 34 -4.17 -9.98 -14.48
N HIS A 35 -4.25 -9.41 -13.27
CA HIS A 35 -5.33 -9.67 -12.34
C HIS A 35 -6.01 -8.36 -11.92
N PRO A 36 -7.28 -8.09 -12.27
CA PRO A 36 -7.92 -6.78 -12.07
C PRO A 36 -8.37 -6.49 -10.63
N ALA A 37 -8.12 -7.38 -9.66
CA ALA A 37 -8.62 -7.21 -8.30
C ALA A 37 -7.93 -6.04 -7.58
N LYS A 38 -8.73 -5.06 -7.13
CA LYS A 38 -8.27 -3.87 -6.39
C LYS A 38 -7.56 -4.18 -5.07
N ARG A 39 -7.87 -5.31 -4.42
CA ARG A 39 -7.17 -5.70 -3.18
C ARG A 39 -5.71 -6.06 -3.41
N LEU A 40 -5.39 -6.57 -4.60
CA LEU A 40 -4.03 -6.96 -5.00
C LEU A 40 -3.29 -5.83 -5.73
N ASN A 41 -4.05 -4.90 -6.31
CA ASN A 41 -3.54 -3.73 -7.04
C ASN A 41 -4.01 -2.45 -6.36
N SER A 42 -3.17 -1.87 -5.52
CA SER A 42 -3.54 -0.70 -4.73
C SER A 42 -2.34 0.15 -4.34
N VAL A 43 -2.61 1.45 -4.17
CA VAL A 43 -1.71 2.45 -3.63
C VAL A 43 -2.24 2.85 -2.26
N ASN A 44 -1.43 2.67 -1.19
CA ASN A 44 -1.88 2.78 0.19
C ASN A 44 -0.99 3.76 0.97
N PRO A 45 -1.51 4.91 1.46
CA PRO A 45 -0.77 5.79 2.36
C PRO A 45 -0.69 5.17 3.76
N LEU A 46 0.52 5.04 4.33
CA LEU A 46 0.72 4.54 5.70
C LEU A 46 0.97 5.67 6.73
N ASP A 47 1.20 6.89 6.24
CA ASP A 47 1.30 8.09 7.06
C ASP A 47 0.31 9.14 6.54
N PRO A 48 -0.72 9.49 7.33
CA PRO A 48 -1.65 10.56 6.98
C PRO A 48 -0.99 11.94 6.78
N GLY A 49 0.22 12.15 7.33
CA GLY A 49 0.98 13.39 7.18
C GLY A 49 1.72 13.53 5.84
N ASP A 50 1.95 12.43 5.12
CA ASP A 50 2.60 12.45 3.80
C ASP A 50 1.56 12.69 2.71
N THR A 51 1.27 13.98 2.48
CA THR A 51 0.35 14.46 1.44
C THR A 51 1.07 14.98 0.20
N GLN A 52 2.38 14.74 0.10
CA GLN A 52 3.19 15.18 -1.02
C GLN A 52 3.00 14.26 -2.23
N HIS A 53 3.18 14.78 -3.45
CA HIS A 53 3.20 14.00 -4.70
C HIS A 53 1.98 13.08 -4.93
N ILE A 54 0.82 13.38 -4.33
CA ILE A 54 -0.37 12.51 -4.42
C ILE A 54 -0.75 12.26 -5.88
N ALA A 55 -0.77 13.32 -6.71
CA ALA A 55 -1.11 13.21 -8.12
C ALA A 55 -0.17 12.25 -8.87
N ASP A 56 1.13 12.30 -8.58
CA ASP A 56 2.12 11.43 -9.21
C ASP A 56 1.96 9.96 -8.76
N ARG A 57 1.51 9.75 -7.53
CA ARG A 57 1.34 8.42 -6.91
C ARG A 57 0.05 7.70 -7.34
N ILE A 58 -0.99 8.44 -7.75
CA ILE A 58 -2.31 7.86 -8.08
C ILE A 58 -2.76 8.10 -9.53
N GLY A 59 -1.93 8.76 -10.34
CA GLY A 59 -2.21 9.14 -11.73
C GLY A 59 -2.56 7.97 -12.65
#